data_AF-W1V365-F1
#
_entry.id   AF-W1V365-F1
#
_cell.length_a   1.000
_cell.length_b   1.000
_cell.length_c   1.000
_cell.angle_alpha   90.00
_cell.angle_beta   90.00
_cell.angle_gamma   90.00
#
_symmetry.space_group_name_H-M   'P 1'
#
loop_
_entity.id
_entity.type
_entity.pdbx_description
1 polymer ?
#
loop_
_entity_poly.entity_id
_entity_poly.type
_entity_poly.pdbx_seq_one_letter_code
_entity_poly.pdbx_strand_id
1 'polypeptide(L)'
;ADIKGRPKHFYSIYKKMKKDNRDLSQIYDLLAVRVIVDSIPDCYAVLGIAHSLWKPLPYRFKDYISMPKSNMYQSLHTTVIGTMGQPVEIQIRTWEMHRVSEYGVAAHWRYKEGNKNGDKEFDQKVAWLRQVLEWQDTSNPTELVNALKLDVF
;
A
#
# COMPACT_ATOMS: atom_id res chain seq x y z
N ALA A 1 -14.00 -12.00 -5.82
CA ALA A 1 -13.61 -11.12 -4.71
C ALA A 1 -13.44 -11.95 -3.43
N ASP A 2 -12.35 -11.75 -2.70
CA ASP A 2 -12.09 -12.39 -1.39
C ASP A 2 -12.32 -11.34 -0.28
N ILE A 3 -13.04 -11.73 0.78
CA ILE A 3 -13.41 -10.82 1.89
C ILE A 3 -12.86 -11.39 3.19
N LYS A 4 -11.99 -10.64 3.86
CA LYS A 4 -11.39 -11.04 5.13
C LYS A 4 -11.54 -9.96 6.18
N GLY A 5 -11.90 -10.36 7.41
CA GLY A 5 -11.80 -9.49 8.58
C GLY A 5 -10.34 -9.20 8.89
N ARG A 6 -10.00 -7.92 9.14
CA ARG A 6 -8.63 -7.51 9.49
C ARG A 6 -8.58 -7.15 10.98
N PRO A 7 -8.04 -8.03 11.87
CA PRO A 7 -7.75 -7.64 13.24
C PRO A 7 -6.63 -6.58 13.24
N LYS A 8 -6.79 -5.52 14.04
CA LYS A 8 -5.73 -4.52 14.25
C LYS A 8 -4.76 -4.98 15.34
N HIS A 9 -3.48 -4.77 15.10
CA HIS A 9 -2.43 -5.06 16.07
C HIS A 9 -2.49 -4.06 17.24
N PHE A 10 -2.49 -4.55 18.49
CA PHE A 10 -2.63 -3.72 19.69
C PHE A 10 -1.63 -2.55 19.76
N TYR A 11 -0.38 -2.79 19.36
CA TYR A 11 0.63 -1.73 19.28
C TYR A 11 0.22 -0.56 18.36
N SER A 12 -0.43 -0.83 17.23
CA SER A 12 -0.91 0.22 16.31
C SER A 12 -2.06 1.02 16.92
N ILE A 13 -2.91 0.38 17.72
CA ILE A 13 -4.01 1.02 18.46
C ILE A 13 -3.41 1.97 19.50
N TYR A 14 -2.50 1.47 20.34
CA TYR A 14 -1.82 2.27 21.35
C TYR A 14 -1.09 3.48 20.75
N LYS A 15 -0.36 3.30 19.65
CA LYS A 15 0.34 4.39 18.97
C LYS A 15 -0.63 5.47 18.47
N LYS A 16 -1.83 5.11 18.00
CA LYS A 16 -2.87 6.07 17.59
C LYS A 16 -3.47 6.81 18.79
N MET A 17 -3.78 6.10 19.88
CA MET A 17 -4.26 6.72 21.12
C MET A 17 -3.30 7.78 21.60
N LYS A 18 -2.01 7.44 21.67
CA LYS A 18 -0.96 8.35 22.14
C LYS A 18 -0.71 9.52 21.19
N LYS A 19 -0.75 9.28 19.86
CA LYS A 19 -0.51 10.33 18.86
C LYS A 19 -1.65 11.34 18.79
N ASP A 20 -2.88 10.85 18.76
CA ASP A 20 -4.06 11.70 18.51
C ASP A 20 -4.71 12.18 19.82
N ASN A 21 -4.15 11.80 20.99
CA ASN A 21 -4.66 12.02 22.34
C ASN A 21 -6.15 11.65 22.48
N ARG A 22 -6.49 10.45 21.99
CA ARG A 22 -7.87 9.94 21.93
C ARG A 22 -8.07 8.71 22.80
N ASP A 23 -9.22 8.67 23.44
CA ASP A 23 -9.70 7.46 24.11
C ASP A 23 -10.01 6.34 23.11
N LEU A 24 -9.94 5.10 23.57
CA LEU A 24 -10.22 3.90 22.76
C LEU A 24 -11.61 3.97 22.09
N SER A 25 -12.59 4.57 22.76
CA SER A 25 -13.96 4.79 22.26
C SER A 25 -14.02 5.68 21.02
N GLN A 26 -13.00 6.51 20.79
CA GLN A 26 -12.89 7.41 19.63
C GLN A 26 -12.08 6.81 18.47
N ILE A 27 -11.56 5.58 18.64
CA ILE A 27 -10.88 4.82 17.60
C ILE A 27 -11.93 4.07 16.79
N TYR A 28 -12.50 4.81 15.85
CA TYR A 28 -13.57 4.34 14.96
C TYR A 28 -13.15 3.23 13.98
N ASP A 29 -11.85 2.96 13.92
CA ASP A 29 -11.25 2.04 12.97
C ASP A 29 -10.86 0.69 13.60
N LEU A 30 -11.47 0.34 14.75
CA LEU A 30 -11.30 -0.97 15.40
C LEU A 30 -11.81 -2.13 14.53
N LEU A 31 -12.88 -1.90 13.77
CA LEU A 31 -13.47 -2.86 12.83
C LEU A 31 -13.03 -2.51 11.41
N ALA A 32 -12.30 -3.42 10.76
CA ALA A 32 -11.87 -3.24 9.38
C ALA A 32 -12.13 -4.49 8.54
N VAL A 33 -12.70 -4.29 7.35
CA VAL A 33 -12.94 -5.33 6.35
C VAL A 33 -12.01 -5.08 5.17
N ARG A 34 -11.35 -6.13 4.70
CA ARG A 34 -10.54 -6.09 3.47
C ARG A 34 -11.27 -6.81 2.35
N VAL A 35 -11.40 -6.15 1.21
CA VAL A 35 -11.91 -6.71 -0.04
C VAL A 35 -10.77 -6.76 -1.05
N ILE A 36 -10.50 -7.95 -1.57
CA ILE A 36 -9.49 -8.18 -2.61
C ILE A 36 -10.19 -8.55 -3.90
N VAL A 37 -9.87 -7.81 -4.96
CA VAL A 37 -10.46 -7.95 -6.31
C VAL A 37 -9.38 -8.17 -7.37
N ASP A 38 -9.80 -8.41 -8.60
CA ASP A 38 -8.87 -8.76 -9.68
C ASP A 38 -8.34 -7.52 -10.42
N SER A 39 -9.18 -6.49 -10.61
CA SER A 39 -8.81 -5.29 -11.37
C SER A 39 -9.00 -3.97 -10.60
N ILE A 40 -8.36 -2.90 -11.06
CA ILE A 40 -8.53 -1.55 -10.51
C ILE A 40 -9.98 -1.04 -10.72
N PRO A 41 -10.61 -1.20 -11.89
CA PRO A 41 -12.03 -0.88 -12.05
C PRO A 41 -12.93 -1.55 -11.02
N ASP A 42 -12.68 -2.83 -10.70
CA ASP A 42 -13.44 -3.54 -9.66
C ASP A 42 -13.26 -2.91 -8.28
N CYS A 43 -12.09 -2.32 -7.97
CA CYS A 43 -11.89 -1.62 -6.70
C CYS A 43 -12.87 -0.46 -6.55
N TYR A 44 -13.03 0.34 -7.61
CA TYR A 44 -13.95 1.48 -7.61
C TYR A 44 -15.42 1.05 -7.71
N ALA A 45 -15.71 -0.06 -8.40
CA ALA A 45 -17.06 -0.64 -8.42
C ALA A 45 -17.49 -1.09 -7.00
N VAL A 46 -16.61 -1.79 -6.28
CA VAL A 46 -16.86 -2.18 -4.88
C VAL A 46 -17.01 -0.96 -3.97
N LEU A 47 -16.23 0.10 -4.19
CA LEU A 47 -16.37 1.36 -3.44
C LEU A 47 -17.77 1.95 -3.65
N GLY A 48 -18.25 2.00 -4.90
CA GLY A 48 -19.59 2.49 -5.23
C GLY A 48 -20.70 1.66 -4.57
N ILE A 49 -20.58 0.32 -4.60
CA ILE A 49 -21.51 -0.58 -3.92
C ILE A 49 -21.49 -0.34 -2.40
N ALA A 50 -20.32 -0.18 -1.79
CA ALA A 50 -20.22 0.07 -0.36
C ALA A 50 -20.89 1.41 0.03
N HIS A 51 -20.73 2.44 -0.78
CA HIS A 51 -21.32 3.77 -0.53
C HIS A 51 -22.81 3.84 -0.85
N SER A 52 -23.36 2.93 -1.66
CA SER A 52 -24.81 2.81 -1.86
C SER A 52 -25.50 2.09 -0.70
N LEU A 53 -24.81 1.16 -0.04
CA LEU A 53 -25.34 0.39 1.09
C LEU A 53 -25.18 1.12 2.42
N TRP A 54 -24.07 1.83 2.62
CA TRP A 54 -23.74 2.49 3.89
C TRP A 54 -23.26 3.92 3.69
N LYS A 55 -23.71 4.80 4.58
CA LYS A 55 -23.33 6.22 4.55
C LYS A 55 -21.81 6.37 4.81
N PRO A 56 -21.04 6.93 3.87
CA PRO A 56 -19.64 7.22 4.10
C PRO A 56 -19.46 8.36 5.10
N LEU A 57 -18.44 8.24 5.95
CA LEU A 57 -18.04 9.32 6.86
C LEU A 57 -17.22 10.36 6.09
N PRO A 58 -17.59 11.66 6.15
CA PRO A 58 -16.82 12.73 5.52
C PRO A 58 -15.35 12.72 5.95
N TYR A 59 -14.46 13.09 5.02
CA TYR A 59 -13.01 13.18 5.24
C TYR A 59 -12.30 11.87 5.64
N ARG A 60 -13.01 10.73 5.56
CA ARG A 60 -12.47 9.38 5.87
C ARG A 60 -12.26 8.51 4.64
N PHE A 61 -12.42 9.07 3.45
CA PHE A 61 -12.02 8.42 2.20
C PHE A 61 -10.57 8.77 1.84
N LYS A 62 -9.79 7.76 1.43
CA LYS A 62 -8.42 7.92 0.96
C LYS A 62 -8.19 7.02 -0.24
N ASP A 63 -7.79 7.63 -1.35
CA ASP A 63 -7.44 6.94 -2.57
C ASP A 63 -5.92 6.76 -2.66
N TYR A 64 -5.41 5.64 -2.12
CA TYR A 64 -4.01 5.29 -2.30
C TYR A 64 -3.72 4.56 -3.62
N ILE A 65 -4.73 4.32 -4.47
CA ILE A 65 -4.49 3.80 -5.82
C ILE A 65 -3.99 4.96 -6.69
N SER A 66 -4.71 6.08 -6.69
CA SER A 66 -4.32 7.30 -7.42
C SER A 66 -3.16 8.04 -6.79
N MET A 67 -3.04 8.00 -5.45
CA MET A 67 -1.93 8.63 -4.73
C MET A 67 -1.22 7.62 -3.80
N PRO A 68 -0.34 6.77 -4.35
CA PRO A 68 0.38 5.75 -3.57
C PRO A 68 1.25 6.38 -2.48
N LYS A 69 1.49 5.62 -1.40
CA LYS A 69 2.46 6.03 -0.37
C LYS A 69 3.90 5.81 -0.87
N SER A 70 4.87 6.42 -0.20
CA SER A 70 6.31 6.27 -0.50
C SER A 70 6.81 4.83 -0.47
N ASN A 71 6.15 3.94 0.29
CA ASN A 71 6.44 2.51 0.32
C ASN A 71 5.68 1.70 -0.76
N MET A 72 5.19 2.37 -1.82
CA MET A 72 4.38 1.80 -2.90
C MET A 72 3.07 1.15 -2.44
N TYR A 73 2.59 1.47 -1.23
CA TYR A 73 1.33 0.96 -0.74
C TYR A 73 0.16 1.55 -1.54
N GLN A 74 -0.70 0.67 -2.06
CA GLN A 74 -1.90 1.00 -2.81
C GLN A 74 -3.13 0.27 -2.26
N SER A 75 -4.23 1.01 -2.07
CA SER A 75 -5.55 0.52 -1.63
C SER A 75 -6.53 1.70 -1.56
N LEU A 76 -7.82 1.47 -1.79
CA LEU A 76 -8.88 2.42 -1.42
C LEU A 76 -9.26 2.19 0.03
N HIS A 77 -9.26 3.25 0.84
CA HIS A 77 -9.74 3.20 2.22
C HIS A 77 -10.97 4.09 2.35
N THR A 78 -12.04 3.55 2.91
CA THR A 78 -13.22 4.34 3.25
C THR A 78 -13.74 3.91 4.62
N THR A 79 -14.33 4.83 5.37
CA THR A 79 -15.04 4.50 6.61
C THR A 79 -16.51 4.79 6.41
N VAL A 80 -17.35 3.80 6.71
CA VAL A 80 -18.81 3.90 6.61
C VAL A 80 -19.46 3.66 7.96
N ILE A 81 -20.70 4.11 8.14
CA ILE A 81 -21.50 3.78 9.32
C ILE A 81 -22.15 2.42 9.09
N GLY A 82 -21.76 1.41 9.85
CA GLY A 82 -22.31 0.06 9.78
C GLY A 82 -23.72 -0.05 10.35
N THR A 83 -24.32 -1.22 10.21
CA THR A 83 -25.72 -1.51 10.60
C THR A 83 -26.02 -1.28 12.08
N MET A 84 -25.03 -1.45 12.96
CA MET A 84 -25.14 -1.23 14.41
C MET A 84 -24.76 0.19 14.83
N GLY A 85 -24.69 1.14 13.88
CA GLY A 85 -24.28 2.53 14.12
C GLY A 85 -22.77 2.71 14.38
N GLN A 86 -22.01 1.61 14.40
CA GLN A 86 -20.57 1.64 14.59
C GLN A 86 -19.84 1.90 13.27
N PRO A 87 -18.77 2.71 13.27
CA PRO A 87 -17.95 2.91 12.10
C PRO A 87 -17.16 1.66 11.72
N VAL A 88 -17.11 1.38 10.42
CA VAL A 88 -16.38 0.26 9.84
C VAL A 88 -15.47 0.77 8.74
N GLU A 89 -14.20 0.43 8.81
CA GLU A 89 -13.21 0.74 7.77
C GLU A 89 -13.25 -0.35 6.69
N ILE A 90 -13.44 0.02 5.42
CA ILE A 90 -13.37 -0.87 4.27
C ILE A 90 -12.10 -0.56 3.50
N GLN A 91 -11.27 -1.58 3.29
CA GLN A 91 -10.05 -1.51 2.50
C GLN A 91 -10.19 -2.34 1.24
N ILE A 92 -10.14 -1.71 0.08
CA ILE A 92 -10.32 -2.35 -1.22
C ILE A 92 -9.00 -2.28 -1.98
N ARG A 93 -8.55 -3.40 -2.56
CA ARG A 93 -7.30 -3.45 -3.34
C ARG A 93 -7.29 -4.66 -4.28
N THR A 94 -6.40 -4.66 -5.27
CA THR A 94 -6.22 -5.84 -6.11
C THR A 94 -5.35 -6.91 -5.45
N TRP A 95 -5.33 -8.12 -6.00
CA TRP A 95 -4.38 -9.17 -5.60
C TRP A 95 -2.92 -8.72 -5.70
N GLU A 96 -2.57 -7.98 -6.75
CA GLU A 96 -1.23 -7.42 -6.92
C GLU A 96 -0.89 -6.44 -5.79
N MET A 97 -1.78 -5.47 -5.53
CA MET A 97 -1.61 -4.51 -4.44
C MET A 97 -1.55 -5.20 -3.07
N HIS A 98 -2.29 -6.30 -2.90
CA HIS A 98 -2.22 -7.10 -1.69
C HIS A 98 -0.84 -7.74 -1.50
N ARG A 99 -0.27 -8.37 -2.54
CA ARG A 99 1.07 -8.96 -2.49
C ARG A 99 2.15 -7.93 -2.16
N VAL A 100 2.14 -6.78 -2.84
CA VAL A 100 3.08 -5.67 -2.56
C VAL A 100 2.96 -5.20 -1.11
N SER A 101 1.73 -5.11 -0.59
CA SER A 101 1.48 -4.70 0.79
C SER A 101 1.97 -5.69 1.85
N GLU A 102 2.01 -6.99 1.55
CA GLU A 102 2.40 -8.02 2.54
C GLU A 102 3.90 -8.34 2.46
N TYR A 103 4.47 -8.38 1.24
CA TYR A 103 5.85 -8.82 1.02
C TYR A 103 6.81 -7.70 0.61
N GLY A 104 6.31 -6.49 0.36
CA GLY A 104 7.10 -5.37 -0.15
C GLY A 104 7.42 -5.47 -1.64
N VAL A 105 8.07 -4.44 -2.15
CA VAL A 105 8.35 -4.27 -3.59
C VAL A 105 9.38 -5.28 -4.08
N ALA A 106 10.42 -5.57 -3.29
CA ALA A 106 11.50 -6.48 -3.66
C ALA A 106 11.01 -7.94 -3.84
N ALA A 107 10.09 -8.40 -2.99
CA ALA A 107 9.49 -9.72 -3.14
C ALA A 107 8.50 -9.78 -4.31
N HIS A 108 7.81 -8.68 -4.60
CA HIS A 108 6.89 -8.59 -5.73
C HIS A 108 7.61 -8.62 -7.09
N TRP A 109 8.79 -8.00 -7.20
CA TRP A 109 9.62 -8.04 -8.41
C TRP A 109 10.08 -9.47 -8.75
N ARG A 110 10.58 -10.21 -7.76
CA ARG A 110 10.93 -11.65 -7.94
C ARG A 110 9.74 -12.50 -8.42
N TYR A 111 8.54 -12.19 -7.96
CA TYR A 111 7.34 -12.93 -8.38
C TYR A 111 6.91 -12.60 -9.82
N LYS A 112 7.09 -11.36 -10.29
CA LYS A 112 6.82 -10.99 -11.69
C LYS A 112 7.83 -11.59 -12.67
N GLU A 113 9.09 -11.72 -12.26
CA GLU A 113 10.17 -12.26 -13.09
C GLU A 113 10.19 -13.79 -13.14
N GLY A 114 9.65 -14.48 -12.11
CA GLY A 114 9.55 -15.94 -12.10
C GLY A 114 8.68 -16.58 -13.20
N ASN A 115 8.05 -15.79 -14.09
CA ASN A 115 7.25 -16.28 -15.21
C ASN A 115 7.73 -15.81 -16.60
N LYS A 116 8.85 -15.08 -16.70
CA LYS A 116 9.52 -14.74 -17.97
C LYS A 116 11.02 -14.68 -17.73
N ASN A 117 11.80 -15.44 -18.51
CA ASN A 117 13.28 -15.50 -18.60
C ASN A 117 14.04 -14.16 -18.39
N GLY A 118 13.96 -13.55 -17.21
CA GLY A 118 14.37 -12.17 -16.93
C GLY A 118 15.46 -12.03 -15.87
N ASP A 119 15.94 -13.16 -15.31
CA ASP A 119 16.92 -13.17 -14.23
C ASP A 119 18.21 -12.40 -14.57
N LYS A 120 18.67 -12.43 -15.83
CA LYS A 120 19.98 -11.87 -16.19
C LYS A 120 20.03 -10.35 -16.22
N GLU A 121 18.98 -9.68 -16.69
CA GLU A 121 19.02 -8.22 -16.90
C GLU A 121 18.78 -7.47 -15.59
N PHE A 122 17.93 -8.00 -14.70
CA PHE A 122 17.69 -7.41 -13.40
C PHE A 122 18.83 -7.69 -12.41
N ASP A 123 19.38 -8.91 -12.37
CA ASP A 123 20.57 -9.19 -11.56
C ASP A 123 21.75 -8.32 -12.02
N GLN A 124 21.89 -8.03 -13.32
CA GLN A 124 22.87 -7.08 -13.82
C GLN A 124 22.60 -5.64 -13.35
N LYS A 125 21.36 -5.17 -13.39
CA LYS A 125 21.00 -3.82 -12.90
C LYS A 125 21.16 -3.67 -11.40
N VAL A 126 20.85 -4.71 -10.62
CA VAL A 126 21.05 -4.73 -9.16
C VAL A 126 22.53 -4.88 -8.81
N ALA A 127 23.29 -5.71 -9.53
CA ALA A 127 24.73 -5.80 -9.37
C ALA A 127 25.43 -4.48 -9.70
N TRP A 128 25.00 -3.80 -10.77
CA TRP A 128 25.47 -2.46 -11.13
C TRP A 128 25.13 -1.43 -10.04
N LEU A 129 23.88 -1.41 -9.54
CA LEU A 129 23.49 -0.51 -8.43
C LEU A 129 24.33 -0.77 -7.17
N ARG A 130 24.63 -2.03 -6.85
CA ARG A 130 25.53 -2.38 -5.74
C ARG A 130 26.95 -1.87 -5.99
N GLN A 131 27.47 -2.01 -7.20
CA GLN A 131 28.80 -1.51 -7.56
C GLN A 131 28.90 0.02 -7.47
N VAL A 132 27.84 0.74 -7.88
CA VAL A 132 27.76 2.21 -7.74
C VAL A 132 27.68 2.62 -6.27
N LEU A 133 26.97 1.87 -5.44
CA LEU A 133 26.89 2.10 -4.00
C LEU A 133 28.21 1.74 -3.28
N GLU A 134 28.94 0.72 -3.74
CA GLU A 134 30.27 0.37 -3.22
C GLU A 134 31.34 1.42 -3.57
N TRP A 135 31.27 2.04 -4.74
CA TRP A 135 32.11 3.21 -5.09
C TRP A 135 31.84 4.43 -4.21
N GLN A 136 30.72 4.44 -3.50
CA GLN A 136 30.26 5.57 -2.69
C GLN A 136 30.95 5.67 -1.33
N ASP A 137 31.65 4.64 -0.86
CA ASP A 137 32.50 4.74 0.35
C ASP A 137 33.68 5.71 0.15
N THR A 138 33.88 6.24 -1.06
CA THR A 138 34.83 7.31 -1.36
C THR A 138 34.20 8.45 -2.17
N SER A 139 33.43 9.31 -1.48
CA SER A 139 33.46 10.77 -1.69
C SER A 139 32.82 11.40 -2.96
N ASN A 140 31.48 11.39 -3.12
CA ASN A 140 30.66 12.59 -3.44
C ASN A 140 29.22 12.27 -3.93
N PRO A 141 28.16 12.83 -3.31
CA PRO A 141 26.75 12.67 -3.73
C PRO A 141 26.40 13.29 -5.09
N THR A 142 27.19 14.24 -5.59
CA THR A 142 26.89 15.03 -6.80
C THR A 142 27.05 14.22 -8.09
N GLU A 143 27.90 13.20 -8.09
CA GLU A 143 28.12 12.33 -9.25
C GLU A 143 26.94 11.37 -9.49
N LEU A 144 26.24 10.95 -8.42
CA LEU A 144 25.06 10.08 -8.51
C LEU A 144 23.91 10.74 -9.27
N VAL A 145 23.71 12.05 -9.06
CA VAL A 145 22.67 12.82 -9.78
C VAL A 145 23.04 12.96 -11.27
N ASN A 146 24.33 13.01 -11.60
CA ASN A 146 24.78 13.11 -12.99
C ASN A 146 24.74 11.75 -13.71
N ALA A 147 25.08 10.66 -13.03
CA ALA A 147 24.98 9.30 -13.58
C ALA A 147 23.51 8.91 -13.84
N LEU A 148 22.59 9.24 -12.93
CA LEU A 148 21.16 9.00 -13.13
C LEU A 148 20.54 9.87 -14.23
N LYS A 149 21.15 11.01 -14.57
CA LYS A 149 20.68 11.88 -15.66
C LYS A 149 21.11 11.38 -17.05
N LEU A 150 22.20 10.60 -17.13
CA LEU A 150 22.73 10.09 -18.40
C LEU A 150 21.92 8.92 -18.97
N ASP A 151 21.15 8.20 -18.15
CA ASP A 151 20.33 7.04 -18.56
C ASP A 151 18.83 7.37 -18.78
N VAL A 152 18.41 8.63 -18.60
CA VAL A 152 17.00 9.07 -18.79
C VAL A 152 16.78 9.76 -20.14
N PHE A 153 17.79 9.76 -21.03
CA PHE A 153 17.68 10.23 -22.43
C PHE A 153 18.13 9.16 -23.41
#